data_AF-A0A523YUY6-F1
#
_entry.id   AF-A0A523YUY6-F1
#
_cell.length_a   1.000
_cell.length_b   1.000
_cell.length_c   1.000
_cell.angle_alpha   90.00
_cell.angle_beta   90.00
_cell.angle_gamma   90.00
#
_symmetry.space_group_name_H-M   'P 1'
#
loop_
_entity.id
_entity.type
_entity.pdbx_description
1 polymer ?
#
loop_
_entity_poly.entity_id
_entity_poly.type
_entity_poly.pdbx_seq_one_letter_code
_entity_poly.pdbx_strand_id
1 'polypeptide(L)'
;GDKGSSNPTRLVVRDVLLSDDEAERLENEAHTDLPYTEVKWEAAIDRVTSAATPRPMERVPADTCFEGLEMVFSIYEADDLERFVHVLQAMQLLQDDYLGGLGSRGSGKVVFENLSISIRSRQDYGHEETWMEMPEAADGGTQVSLVLEEPNREKLVAWLKDQISFEPYGV
;
A
#
# COMPACT_ATOMS: atom_id res chain seq x y z
N GLY A 1 25.10 -10.39 -1.56
CA GLY A 1 25.24 -11.80 -1.95
C GLY A 1 23.89 -12.22 -2.42
N ASP A 2 23.72 -12.41 -3.72
CA ASP A 2 22.43 -12.76 -4.29
C ASP A 2 22.62 -14.04 -5.10
N LYS A 3 22.26 -15.17 -4.48
CA LYS A 3 22.11 -16.42 -5.21
C LYS A 3 20.66 -16.42 -5.67
N GLY A 4 20.46 -16.02 -6.92
CA GLY A 4 19.15 -15.97 -7.55
C GLY A 4 18.40 -17.27 -7.36
N SER A 5 17.41 -17.26 -6.47
CA SER A 5 16.33 -18.22 -6.54
C SER A 5 15.51 -17.85 -7.78
N SER A 6 15.47 -18.73 -8.77
CA SER A 6 14.70 -18.55 -10.00
C SER A 6 13.19 -18.74 -9.78
N ASN A 7 12.70 -18.53 -8.55
CA ASN A 7 11.31 -18.72 -8.23
C ASN A 7 10.54 -17.46 -8.65
N PRO A 8 9.40 -17.61 -9.36
CA PRO A 8 8.61 -16.46 -9.76
C PRO A 8 8.17 -15.66 -8.53
N THR A 9 8.23 -14.34 -8.65
CA THR A 9 7.67 -13.43 -7.65
C THR A 9 6.17 -13.61 -7.58
N ARG A 10 5.64 -13.76 -6.36
CA ARG A 10 4.20 -13.93 -6.15
C ARG A 10 3.44 -12.61 -6.18
N LEU A 11 4.04 -11.54 -5.69
CA LEU A 11 3.42 -10.22 -5.62
C LEU A 11 3.84 -9.35 -6.81
N VAL A 12 2.87 -8.78 -7.49
CA VAL A 12 3.04 -7.69 -8.46
C VAL A 12 2.34 -6.46 -7.87
N VAL A 13 3.05 -5.34 -7.79
CA VAL A 13 2.49 -4.04 -7.35
C VAL A 13 2.52 -3.13 -8.57
N ARG A 14 1.36 -2.58 -8.95
CA ARG A 14 1.28 -1.66 -10.08
C ARG A 14 1.54 -0.22 -9.65
N ASP A 15 1.90 0.59 -10.63
CA ASP A 15 1.97 2.04 -10.45
C ASP A 15 0.59 2.58 -10.09
N VAL A 16 0.57 3.51 -9.14
CA VAL A 16 -0.65 4.21 -8.71
C VAL A 16 -0.56 5.64 -9.18
N LEU A 17 -1.57 6.08 -9.92
CA LEU A 17 -1.62 7.41 -10.50
C LEU A 17 -2.49 8.33 -9.64
N LEU A 18 -2.33 9.63 -9.87
CA LEU A 18 -3.25 10.62 -9.32
C LEU A 18 -4.61 10.45 -10.03
N SER A 19 -5.71 10.58 -9.30
CA SER A 19 -7.02 10.64 -9.95
C SER A 19 -7.19 11.97 -10.68
N ASP A 20 -8.03 11.98 -11.72
CA ASP A 20 -8.31 13.20 -12.48
C ASP A 20 -8.88 14.31 -11.57
N ASP A 21 -9.74 13.93 -10.63
CA ASP A 21 -10.35 14.83 -9.64
C ASP A 21 -9.29 15.46 -8.72
N GLU A 22 -8.34 14.66 -8.21
CA GLU A 22 -7.24 15.18 -7.39
C GLU A 22 -6.25 16.04 -8.20
N ALA A 23 -6.02 15.71 -9.47
CA ALA A 23 -5.20 16.53 -10.37
C ALA A 23 -5.83 17.91 -10.56
N GLU A 24 -7.13 17.96 -10.82
CA GLU A 24 -7.88 19.21 -10.98
C GLU A 24 -7.88 20.04 -9.69
N ARG A 25 -8.06 19.39 -8.53
CA ARG A 25 -7.99 20.03 -7.20
C ARG A 25 -6.62 20.65 -6.95
N LEU A 26 -5.54 19.91 -7.22
CA LEU A 26 -4.18 20.40 -7.00
C LEU A 26 -3.86 21.59 -7.90
N GLU A 27 -4.25 21.53 -9.18
CA GLU A 27 -3.95 22.58 -10.15
C GLU A 27 -4.74 23.87 -9.91
N ASN A 28 -6.00 23.75 -9.49
CA ASN A 28 -6.91 24.91 -9.41
C ASN A 28 -7.13 25.44 -7.98
N GLU A 29 -7.00 24.60 -6.95
CA GLU A 29 -7.46 24.94 -5.59
C GLU A 29 -6.36 24.87 -4.54
N ALA A 30 -5.37 23.99 -4.69
CA ALA A 30 -4.36 23.76 -3.66
C ALA A 30 -3.32 24.90 -3.53
N HIS A 31 -3.28 25.84 -4.49
CA HIS A 31 -2.37 26.99 -4.49
C HIS A 31 -0.90 26.62 -4.23
N THR A 32 -0.45 25.51 -4.81
CA THR A 32 0.90 24.98 -4.68
C THR A 32 1.93 25.81 -5.45
N ASP A 33 3.21 25.69 -5.08
CA ASP A 33 4.31 26.40 -5.77
C ASP A 33 4.52 25.96 -7.23
N LEU A 34 4.12 24.73 -7.57
CA LEU A 34 4.15 24.09 -8.89
C LEU A 34 2.79 23.42 -9.17
N PRO A 35 2.47 23.01 -10.42
CA PRO A 35 1.12 22.54 -10.78
C PRO A 35 0.51 21.43 -9.90
N TYR A 36 1.33 20.50 -9.38
CA TYR A 36 0.85 19.38 -8.56
C TYR A 36 1.66 19.17 -7.26
N THR A 37 2.64 20.03 -7.02
CA THR A 37 3.68 19.83 -6.00
C THR A 37 4.04 21.15 -5.35
N GLU A 38 4.51 21.09 -4.12
CA GLU A 38 4.97 22.25 -3.37
C GLU A 38 6.47 22.18 -3.07
N VAL A 39 7.07 23.34 -2.80
CA VAL A 39 8.47 23.44 -2.42
C VAL A 39 8.57 23.47 -0.91
N LYS A 40 9.00 22.35 -0.33
CA LYS A 40 9.40 22.28 1.07
C LYS A 40 10.79 22.90 1.23
N TRP A 41 10.88 23.98 1.98
CA TRP A 41 12.16 24.57 2.37
C TRP A 41 12.70 23.89 3.62
N GLU A 42 13.90 23.32 3.53
CA GLU A 42 14.70 22.90 4.68
C GLU A 42 15.99 23.71 4.79
N ALA A 43 16.65 23.72 5.95
CA ALA A 43 17.93 24.38 6.12
C ALA A 43 18.89 23.54 6.95
N ALA A 44 20.16 23.50 6.54
CA ALA A 44 21.25 23.10 7.43
C ALA A 44 21.73 24.35 8.18
N ILE A 45 21.74 24.30 9.51
CA ILE A 45 22.16 25.43 10.36
C ILE A 45 23.51 25.09 10.98
N ASP A 46 24.50 25.93 10.74
CA ASP A 46 25.80 25.85 11.40
C ASP A 46 25.63 26.11 12.90
N ARG A 47 26.08 25.17 13.74
CA ARG A 47 25.84 25.22 15.20
C ARG A 47 26.64 26.30 15.93
N VAL A 48 27.65 26.90 15.29
CA VAL A 48 28.54 27.90 15.90
C VAL A 48 28.16 29.30 15.45
N THR A 49 27.95 29.47 14.14
CA THR A 49 27.67 30.78 13.51
C THR A 49 26.18 31.05 13.34
N SER A 50 25.32 30.04 13.55
CA SER A 50 23.88 30.08 13.26
C SER A 50 23.55 30.42 11.81
N ALA A 51 24.52 30.29 10.89
CA ALA A 51 24.31 30.53 9.48
C ALA A 51 23.45 29.40 8.89
N ALA A 52 22.41 29.77 8.15
CA ALA A 52 21.51 28.84 7.48
C ALA A 52 21.94 28.63 6.02
N THR A 53 21.93 27.37 5.57
CA THR A 53 22.04 27.00 4.15
C THR A 53 20.70 26.41 3.70
N PRO A 54 19.85 27.19 3.02
CA PRO A 54 18.55 26.73 2.53
C PRO A 54 18.68 25.65 1.46
N ARG A 55 17.73 24.71 1.45
CA ARG A 55 17.63 23.58 0.53
C ARG A 55 16.16 23.40 0.15
N PRO A 56 15.74 23.90 -1.03
CA PRO A 56 14.39 23.64 -1.53
C PRO A 56 14.29 22.19 -2.00
N MET A 57 13.18 21.53 -1.67
CA MET A 57 12.87 20.19 -2.14
C MET A 57 11.40 20.14 -2.56
N GLU A 58 11.16 19.64 -3.76
CA GLU A 58 9.81 19.39 -4.25
C GLU A 58 9.19 18.22 -3.48
N ARG A 59 7.91 18.34 -3.13
CA ARG A 59 7.12 17.24 -2.56
C ARG A 59 5.67 17.32 -3.05
N VAL A 60 5.03 16.16 -3.03
CA VAL A 60 3.57 16.08 -3.14
C VAL A 60 2.97 16.68 -1.86
N PRO A 61 1.93 17.55 -1.96
CA PRO A 61 1.25 18.10 -0.80
C PRO A 61 0.68 17.00 0.10
N ALA A 62 0.60 17.28 1.40
CA ALA A 62 -0.05 16.36 2.33
C ALA A 62 -1.51 16.10 1.91
N ASP A 63 -2.03 14.94 2.27
CA ASP A 63 -3.41 14.52 2.02
C ASP A 63 -3.79 14.43 0.53
N THR A 64 -2.79 14.39 -0.36
CA THR A 64 -3.01 14.07 -1.78
C THR A 64 -3.35 12.59 -1.93
N CYS A 65 -4.45 12.28 -2.59
CA CYS A 65 -4.91 10.91 -2.81
C CYS A 65 -4.42 10.34 -4.15
N PHE A 66 -3.94 9.10 -4.11
CA PHE A 66 -3.59 8.32 -5.30
C PHE A 66 -4.57 7.15 -5.41
N GLU A 67 -5.20 7.00 -6.58
CA GLU A 67 -6.28 6.04 -6.78
C GLU A 67 -5.88 4.89 -7.70
N GLY A 68 -6.56 3.76 -7.55
CA GLY A 68 -6.30 2.58 -8.36
C GLY A 68 -5.07 1.79 -7.94
N LEU A 69 -4.74 1.78 -6.63
CA LEU A 69 -3.71 0.88 -6.11
C LEU A 69 -4.10 -0.58 -6.39
N GLU A 70 -3.30 -1.24 -7.24
CA GLU A 70 -3.51 -2.64 -7.59
C GLU A 70 -2.31 -3.48 -7.18
N MET A 71 -2.58 -4.50 -6.37
CA MET A 71 -1.62 -5.51 -5.97
C MET A 71 -2.15 -6.89 -6.32
N VAL A 72 -1.41 -7.65 -7.12
CA VAL A 72 -1.79 -8.99 -7.55
C VAL A 72 -0.87 -10.01 -6.89
N PHE A 73 -1.44 -10.87 -6.05
CA PHE A 73 -0.72 -11.96 -5.40
C PHE A 73 -1.06 -13.31 -6.03
N SER A 74 -0.06 -13.98 -6.59
CA SER A 74 -0.18 -15.27 -7.26
C SER A 74 -0.03 -16.41 -6.26
N ILE A 75 -0.98 -17.34 -6.29
CA ILE A 75 -1.08 -18.49 -5.39
C ILE A 75 -0.67 -19.75 -6.16
N TYR A 76 0.36 -20.44 -5.67
CA TYR A 76 0.90 -21.67 -6.27
C TYR A 76 0.75 -22.90 -5.36
N GLU A 77 0.80 -22.69 -4.04
CA GLU A 77 0.69 -23.74 -3.02
C GLU A 77 -0.19 -23.31 -1.83
N ALA A 78 -0.63 -24.27 -1.01
CA ALA A 78 -1.55 -23.98 0.10
C ALA A 78 -1.01 -22.98 1.11
N ASP A 79 0.30 -23.04 1.39
CA ASP A 79 0.98 -22.11 2.30
C ASP A 79 0.91 -20.65 1.81
N ASP A 80 0.70 -20.42 0.50
CA ASP A 80 0.61 -19.07 -0.04
C ASP A 80 -0.60 -18.29 0.47
N LEU A 81 -1.67 -18.98 0.87
CA LEU A 81 -2.85 -18.35 1.48
C LEU A 81 -2.49 -17.66 2.80
N GLU A 82 -1.60 -18.27 3.59
CA GLU A 82 -1.11 -17.66 4.82
C GLU A 82 -0.03 -16.62 4.54
N ARG A 83 0.80 -16.83 3.50
CA ARG A 83 1.80 -15.83 3.06
C ARG A 83 1.15 -14.55 2.54
N PHE A 84 -0.04 -14.60 1.97
CA PHE A 84 -0.78 -13.41 1.55
C PHE A 84 -0.96 -12.41 2.72
N VAL A 85 -1.16 -12.91 3.95
CA VAL A 85 -1.28 -12.05 5.13
C VAL A 85 -0.01 -11.23 5.38
N HIS A 86 1.16 -11.72 4.98
CA HIS A 86 2.40 -10.94 5.08
C HIS A 86 2.40 -9.69 4.20
N VAL A 87 1.64 -9.68 3.09
CA VAL A 87 1.46 -8.47 2.26
C VAL A 87 0.73 -7.41 3.05
N LEU A 88 -0.37 -7.78 3.73
CA LEU A 88 -1.12 -6.87 4.60
C LEU A 88 -0.27 -6.39 5.79
N GLN A 89 0.54 -7.26 6.38
CA GLN A 89 1.50 -6.86 7.42
C GLN A 89 2.54 -5.87 6.90
N ALA A 90 3.06 -6.09 5.69
CA ALA A 90 4.00 -5.15 5.06
C ALA A 90 3.33 -3.79 4.78
N MET A 91 2.06 -3.78 4.39
CA MET A 91 1.28 -2.54 4.25
C MET A 91 1.16 -1.81 5.59
N GLN A 92 0.85 -2.51 6.69
CA GLN A 92 0.79 -1.90 8.01
C GLN A 92 2.15 -1.32 8.43
N LEU A 93 3.23 -2.09 8.23
CA LEU A 93 4.60 -1.62 8.51
C LEU A 93 4.95 -0.37 7.70
N LEU A 94 4.53 -0.30 6.43
CA LEU A 94 4.75 0.89 5.61
C LEU A 94 3.96 2.10 6.10
N GLN A 95 2.73 1.91 6.60
CA GLN A 95 1.99 3.01 7.23
C GLN A 95 2.68 3.49 8.51
N ASP A 96 3.25 2.58 9.30
CA ASP A 96 4.00 2.94 10.52
C ASP A 96 5.35 3.59 10.22
N ASP A 97 5.92 3.30 9.05
CA ASP A 97 7.13 3.90 8.51
C ASP A 97 6.79 4.98 7.44
N TYR A 98 7.68 5.20 6.48
CA TYR A 98 7.48 6.14 5.39
C TYR A 98 7.75 5.54 4.01
N LEU A 99 7.02 6.03 3.02
CA LEU A 99 7.24 5.77 1.61
C LEU A 99 8.15 6.84 0.99
N GLY A 100 9.18 6.39 0.27
CA GLY A 100 10.08 7.29 -0.47
C GLY A 100 11.17 7.93 0.40
N GLY A 101 11.54 9.17 0.08
CA GLY A 101 12.68 9.87 0.67
C GLY A 101 12.34 10.72 1.88
N LEU A 102 13.35 10.96 2.72
CA LEU A 102 13.34 11.98 3.80
C LEU A 102 12.32 11.77 4.92
N GLY A 103 11.83 10.55 5.17
CA GLY A 103 10.81 10.35 6.18
C GLY A 103 11.24 10.61 7.63
N SER A 104 12.53 10.47 7.95
CA SER A 104 13.10 10.98 9.21
C SER A 104 12.91 12.49 9.44
N ARG A 105 12.52 13.24 8.39
CA ARG A 105 12.21 14.67 8.40
C ARG A 105 10.73 14.96 8.15
N GLY A 106 9.86 13.97 8.36
CA GLY A 106 8.41 14.10 8.29
C GLY A 106 7.81 14.03 6.89
N SER A 107 8.45 13.31 5.96
CA SER A 107 7.90 13.04 4.63
C SER A 107 7.43 11.58 4.49
N GLY A 108 6.53 11.30 3.57
CA GLY A 108 6.21 9.93 3.16
C GLY A 108 5.27 9.14 4.08
N LYS A 109 4.60 9.78 5.05
CA LYS A 109 3.51 9.13 5.78
C LYS A 109 2.39 8.80 4.79
N VAL A 110 1.92 7.56 4.81
CA VAL A 110 0.82 7.08 3.95
C VAL A 110 -0.23 6.36 4.78
N VAL A 111 -1.44 6.29 4.24
CA VAL A 111 -2.55 5.46 4.75
C VAL A 111 -3.20 4.77 3.56
N PHE A 112 -3.61 3.52 3.75
CA PHE A 112 -4.37 2.76 2.76
C PHE A 112 -5.85 2.78 3.15
N GLU A 113 -6.69 3.24 2.22
CA GLU A 113 -8.13 3.40 2.42
C GLU A 113 -8.90 2.75 1.27
N ASN A 114 -10.17 2.44 1.54
CA ASN A 114 -11.10 1.80 0.60
C ASN A 114 -10.55 0.52 -0.04
N LEU A 115 -9.84 -0.30 0.75
CA LEU A 115 -9.26 -1.55 0.29
C LEU A 115 -10.34 -2.60 0.03
N SER A 116 -10.15 -3.35 -1.06
CA SER A 116 -10.95 -4.52 -1.41
C SER A 116 -10.02 -5.70 -1.64
N ILE A 117 -10.42 -6.88 -1.16
CA ILE A 117 -9.70 -8.12 -1.40
C ILE A 117 -10.60 -9.00 -2.24
N SER A 118 -10.12 -9.37 -3.42
CA SER A 118 -10.81 -10.26 -4.33
C SER A 118 -9.92 -11.41 -4.78
N ILE A 119 -10.54 -12.46 -5.30
CA ILE A 119 -9.85 -13.67 -5.72
C ILE A 119 -10.42 -14.19 -7.03
N ARG A 120 -9.54 -14.75 -7.84
CA ARG A 120 -9.88 -15.44 -9.10
C ARG A 120 -9.24 -16.80 -9.09
N SER A 121 -10.05 -17.85 -9.19
CA SER A 121 -9.55 -19.22 -9.24
C SER A 121 -9.14 -19.59 -10.67
N ARG A 122 -8.27 -20.59 -10.81
CA ARG A 122 -7.95 -21.13 -12.15
C ARG A 122 -9.15 -21.82 -12.80
N GLN A 123 -10.01 -22.45 -11.99
CA GLN A 123 -11.16 -23.21 -12.47
C GLN A 123 -12.21 -22.30 -13.11
N ASP A 124 -12.34 -21.06 -12.62
CA ASP A 124 -13.21 -20.04 -13.16
C ASP A 124 -12.56 -18.65 -13.09
N TYR A 125 -11.57 -18.41 -13.94
CA TYR A 125 -10.81 -17.15 -13.91
C TYR A 125 -11.61 -15.93 -14.39
N GLY A 126 -12.72 -16.16 -15.12
CA GLY A 126 -13.61 -15.10 -15.56
C GLY A 126 -14.48 -14.55 -14.44
N HIS A 127 -14.59 -15.30 -13.33
CA HIS A 127 -15.37 -14.94 -12.17
C HIS A 127 -14.46 -14.42 -11.05
N GLU A 128 -14.87 -13.32 -10.44
CA GLU A 128 -14.16 -12.67 -9.35
C GLU A 128 -15.03 -12.67 -8.10
N GLU A 129 -14.49 -13.22 -7.02
CA GLU A 129 -15.15 -13.28 -5.73
C GLU A 129 -14.49 -12.28 -4.78
N THR A 130 -15.29 -11.42 -4.18
CA THR A 130 -14.81 -10.36 -3.28
C THR A 130 -15.11 -10.72 -1.82
N TRP A 131 -14.13 -10.50 -0.95
CA TRP A 131 -14.32 -10.68 0.49
C TRP A 131 -15.19 -9.57 1.07
N MET A 132 -16.43 -9.91 1.43
CA MET A 132 -17.46 -8.95 1.86
C MET A 132 -17.37 -8.60 3.36
N GLU A 133 -16.53 -9.27 4.14
CA GLU A 133 -16.34 -9.00 5.57
C GLU A 133 -15.17 -8.04 5.86
N MET A 134 -14.77 -7.26 4.86
CA MET A 134 -13.72 -6.24 5.03
C MET A 134 -14.15 -5.22 6.11
N PRO A 135 -13.35 -5.02 7.17
CA PRO A 135 -13.69 -4.08 8.23
C PRO A 135 -13.59 -2.63 7.73
N GLU A 136 -14.56 -1.81 8.12
CA GLU A 136 -14.49 -0.36 7.91
C GLU A 136 -13.49 0.27 8.89
N ALA A 137 -12.77 1.30 8.44
CA ALA A 137 -11.93 2.08 9.34
C ALA A 137 -12.80 2.75 10.41
N ALA A 138 -12.55 2.45 11.68
CA ALA A 138 -13.24 3.03 12.82
C ALA A 138 -12.26 3.34 13.96
N ASP A 139 -12.60 4.32 14.80
CA ASP A 139 -11.97 4.60 16.09
C ASP A 139 -10.42 4.68 16.08
N GLY A 140 -9.84 5.35 15.07
CA GLY A 140 -8.40 5.59 14.98
C GLY A 140 -7.56 4.41 14.46
N GLY A 141 -8.21 3.30 14.08
CA GLY A 141 -7.59 2.19 13.35
C GLY A 141 -7.67 2.38 11.84
N THR A 142 -6.65 1.91 11.12
CA THR A 142 -6.68 1.81 9.64
C THR A 142 -7.36 0.51 9.21
N GLN A 143 -7.88 0.44 7.98
CA GLN A 143 -8.46 -0.80 7.46
C GLN A 143 -7.46 -1.97 7.51
N VAL A 144 -6.20 -1.71 7.15
CA VAL A 144 -5.13 -2.73 7.19
C VAL A 144 -4.93 -3.28 8.60
N SER A 145 -4.78 -2.40 9.61
CA SER A 145 -4.62 -2.83 11.01
C SER A 145 -5.82 -3.67 11.47
N LEU A 146 -7.03 -3.26 11.13
CA LEU A 146 -8.26 -3.96 11.55
C LEU A 146 -8.41 -5.34 10.88
N VAL A 147 -7.95 -5.52 9.64
CA VAL A 147 -7.92 -6.83 8.98
C VAL A 147 -6.92 -7.78 9.66
N LEU A 148 -5.81 -7.24 10.16
CA LEU A 148 -4.75 -8.03 10.81
C LEU A 148 -5.08 -8.44 12.25
N GLU A 149 -6.05 -7.77 12.88
CA GLU A 149 -6.54 -8.11 14.22
C GLU A 149 -7.46 -9.34 14.21
N GLU A 150 -7.46 -10.09 15.31
CA GLU A 150 -8.40 -11.19 15.48
C GLU A 150 -9.78 -10.68 15.89
N PRO A 151 -10.88 -11.24 15.34
CA PRO A 151 -10.95 -12.47 14.54
C PRO A 151 -10.92 -12.24 13.01
N ASN A 152 -10.68 -11.02 12.53
CA ASN A 152 -10.78 -10.69 11.10
C ASN A 152 -9.73 -11.42 10.27
N ARG A 153 -8.52 -11.56 10.82
CA ARG A 153 -7.44 -12.31 10.18
C ARG A 153 -7.81 -13.78 9.98
N GLU A 154 -8.30 -14.47 11.02
CA GLU A 154 -8.77 -15.85 10.91
C GLU A 154 -9.88 -15.99 9.88
N LYS A 155 -10.85 -15.08 9.87
CA LYS A 155 -11.94 -15.06 8.88
C LYS A 155 -11.45 -14.92 7.46
N LEU A 156 -10.50 -14.00 7.21
CA LEU A 156 -9.90 -13.81 5.88
C LEU A 156 -9.21 -15.10 5.41
N VAL A 157 -8.38 -15.72 6.25
CA VAL A 157 -7.67 -16.96 5.89
C VAL A 157 -8.65 -18.11 5.66
N ALA A 158 -9.69 -18.23 6.47
CA ALA A 158 -10.74 -19.23 6.29
C ALA A 158 -11.50 -19.03 4.97
N TRP A 159 -11.85 -17.77 4.64
CA TRP A 159 -12.48 -17.42 3.37
C TRP A 159 -11.57 -17.75 2.19
N LEU A 160 -10.29 -17.38 2.22
CA LEU A 160 -9.32 -17.74 1.17
C LEU A 160 -9.21 -19.26 0.95
N LYS A 161 -9.23 -20.04 2.03
CA LYS A 161 -9.19 -21.52 1.99
C LYS A 161 -10.47 -22.12 1.40
N ASP A 162 -11.62 -21.49 1.62
CA ASP A 162 -12.91 -21.90 1.03
C ASP A 162 -12.96 -21.62 -0.48
N GLN A 163 -12.37 -20.50 -0.92
CA GLN A 163 -12.36 -20.11 -2.34
C GLN A 163 -11.34 -20.88 -3.20
N ILE A 164 -10.29 -21.44 -2.60
CA ILE A 164 -9.26 -22.19 -3.32
C ILE A 164 -9.17 -23.63 -2.81
N SER A 165 -9.67 -24.56 -3.64
CA SER A 165 -9.36 -25.97 -3.49
C SER A 165 -7.99 -26.28 -4.09
N PHE A 166 -7.06 -26.73 -3.25
CA PHE A 166 -5.83 -27.36 -3.73
C PHE A 166 -6.10 -28.83 -3.99
N GLU A 167 -6.55 -29.16 -5.20
CA GLU A 167 -6.51 -30.55 -5.63
C GLU A 167 -5.04 -30.99 -5.71
N PRO A 168 -4.65 -32.10 -5.06
CA PRO A 168 -3.31 -32.62 -5.24
C PRO A 168 -3.13 -32.92 -6.72
N TYR A 169 -2.06 -32.37 -7.32
CA TYR A 169 -1.64 -32.78 -8.65
C TYR A 169 -1.57 -34.31 -8.67
N GLY A 170 -2.39 -34.92 -9.53
CA GLY A 170 -2.64 -36.35 -9.53
C GLY A 170 -1.37 -37.19 -9.44
N VAL A 171 -1.46 -38.22 -8.59
CA VAL A 171 -0.53 -39.35 -8.49
C VAL A 171 -0.41 -40.09 -9.82
#